data_AF-A0A8H7FNR7-F1
#
_entry.id   AF-A0A8H7FNR7-F1
#
_cell.length_a   1.000
_cell.length_b   1.000
_cell.length_c   1.000
_cell.angle_alpha   90.00
_cell.angle_beta   90.00
_cell.angle_gamma   90.00
#
_symmetry.space_group_name_H-M   'P 1'
#
loop_
_entity.id
_entity.type
_entity.pdbx_description
1 polymer ?
#
loop_
_entity_poly.entity_id
_entity_poly.type
_entity_poly.pdbx_seq_one_letter_code
_entity_poly.pdbx_strand_id
1 'polypeptide(L)'
;CRVWDARRDLALAQVVALECSPFAAGEAPVFAHIALSERAPAAGTRIVCIGQPGADDLEAPGNKKTAYALVEVSAGRLRGLVPGADPQDNAEIGVLKHDAWTYWGHSGAPLVRADDGALVGLHSSWDDETGMRHGVPHVAIRAFLEEHMPPLVEEGEGLVNRATPGSREARENGGVSLISR
;
A
#
# COMPACT_ATOMS: atom_id res chain seq x y z
N CYS A 1 6.70 7.56 -6.77
CA CYS A 1 6.65 7.57 -5.29
C CYS A 1 6.07 8.92 -4.84
N ARG A 2 5.07 8.92 -3.96
CA ARG A 2 4.48 10.15 -3.40
C ARG A 2 5.25 10.63 -2.17
N VAL A 3 5.58 9.72 -1.27
CA VAL A 3 6.37 9.97 -0.05
C VAL A 3 7.03 8.67 0.40
N TRP A 4 8.13 8.77 1.13
CA TRP A 4 8.82 7.65 1.76
C TRP A 4 9.35 8.08 3.12
N ASP A 5 9.49 7.11 4.03
CA ASP A 5 9.99 7.28 5.40
C ASP A 5 11.07 6.22 5.66
N ALA A 6 12.32 6.69 5.73
CA ALA A 6 13.49 5.83 5.98
C ALA A 6 13.40 5.10 7.32
N ARG A 7 12.87 5.79 8.34
CA ARG A 7 12.82 5.27 9.70
C ARG A 7 11.78 4.18 9.81
N ARG A 8 10.63 4.34 9.15
CA ARG A 8 9.56 3.32 9.16
C ARG A 8 9.72 2.25 8.09
N ASP A 9 10.68 2.40 7.18
CA ASP A 9 10.86 1.55 5.99
C ASP A 9 9.55 1.45 5.17
N LEU A 10 8.94 2.61 4.89
CA LEU A 10 7.67 2.71 4.18
C LEU A 10 7.75 3.65 2.99
N ALA A 11 7.01 3.33 1.94
CA ALA A 11 6.79 4.21 0.81
C ALA A 11 5.31 4.19 0.40
N LEU A 12 4.78 5.36 0.05
CA LEU A 12 3.45 5.51 -0.53
C LEU A 12 3.58 5.75 -2.03
N ALA A 13 2.96 4.89 -2.83
CA ALA A 13 2.87 5.03 -4.28
C ALA A 13 1.46 5.44 -4.69
N GLN A 14 1.36 6.16 -5.81
CA GLN A 14 0.08 6.46 -6.45
C GLN A 14 0.04 5.75 -7.80
N VAL A 15 -1.07 5.07 -8.07
CA VAL A 15 -1.39 4.57 -9.41
C VAL A 15 -1.83 5.76 -10.25
N VAL A 16 -1.06 6.06 -11.31
CA VAL A 16 -1.30 7.22 -12.20
C VAL A 16 -1.83 6.82 -13.57
N ALA A 17 -1.76 5.54 -13.90
CA ALA A 17 -2.22 4.98 -15.16
C ALA A 17 -2.63 3.51 -14.94
N LEU A 18 -3.56 3.04 -15.77
CA LEU A 18 -4.03 1.66 -15.77
C LEU A 18 -4.18 1.18 -17.20
N GLU A 19 -3.66 -0.02 -17.45
CA GLU A 19 -3.93 -0.76 -18.69
C GLU A 19 -5.12 -1.68 -18.43
N CYS A 20 -6.23 -1.44 -19.12
CA CYS A 20 -7.48 -2.16 -18.94
C CYS A 20 -8.22 -2.25 -20.26
N SER A 21 -9.07 -3.28 -20.40
CA SER A 21 -10.09 -3.28 -21.46
C SER A 21 -11.01 -2.08 -21.28
N PRO A 22 -11.56 -1.48 -22.36
CA PRO A 22 -12.38 -0.29 -22.26
C PRO A 22 -13.54 -0.49 -21.28
N PHE A 23 -13.56 0.32 -20.22
CA PHE A 23 -14.71 0.42 -19.31
C PHE A 23 -15.90 1.03 -20.04
N ALA A 24 -17.12 0.76 -19.56
CA ALA A 24 -18.27 1.52 -20.03
C ALA A 24 -18.05 3.01 -19.73
N ALA A 25 -18.52 3.89 -20.63
CA ALA A 25 -18.36 5.33 -20.44
C ALA A 25 -18.97 5.77 -19.10
N GLY A 26 -18.14 6.36 -18.23
CA GLY A 26 -18.54 6.83 -16.90
C GLY A 26 -18.24 5.88 -15.74
N GLU A 27 -17.65 4.70 -15.98
CA GLU A 27 -17.20 3.80 -14.91
C GLU A 27 -15.74 4.07 -14.52
N ALA A 28 -15.50 4.24 -13.21
CA ALA A 28 -14.16 4.32 -12.64
C ALA A 28 -13.69 2.93 -12.18
N PRO A 29 -12.40 2.58 -12.37
CA PRO A 29 -11.86 1.31 -11.90
C PRO A 29 -11.91 1.23 -10.37
N VAL A 30 -12.43 0.11 -9.86
CA VAL A 30 -12.45 -0.20 -8.43
C VAL A 30 -11.30 -1.15 -8.11
N PHE A 31 -10.42 -0.74 -7.20
CA PHE A 31 -9.35 -1.60 -6.71
C PHE A 31 -9.81 -2.37 -5.47
N ALA A 32 -9.63 -3.69 -5.51
CA ALA A 32 -9.62 -4.47 -4.27
C ALA A 32 -8.51 -3.94 -3.36
N HIS A 33 -8.82 -3.74 -2.09
CA HIS A 33 -7.87 -3.25 -1.10
C HIS A 33 -8.04 -4.03 0.20
N ILE A 34 -7.01 -3.96 1.04
CA ILE A 34 -6.99 -4.62 2.35
C ILE A 34 -7.13 -3.53 3.41
N ALA A 35 -8.07 -3.72 4.33
CA ALA A 35 -8.26 -2.80 5.45
C ALA A 35 -7.16 -2.97 6.50
N LEU A 36 -6.63 -1.85 7.00
CA LEU A 36 -5.67 -1.87 8.10
C LEU A 36 -6.36 -2.27 9.41
N SER A 37 -5.77 -3.23 10.14
CA SER A 37 -6.29 -3.64 11.44
C SER A 37 -6.38 -2.47 12.42
N GLU A 38 -7.55 -2.25 13.00
CA GLU A 38 -7.79 -1.23 14.04
C GLU A 38 -7.09 -1.52 15.36
N ARG A 39 -6.78 -2.80 15.60
CA ARG A 39 -6.19 -3.28 16.84
C ARG A 39 -4.84 -3.92 16.59
N ALA A 40 -3.98 -3.81 17.60
CA ALA A 40 -2.74 -4.55 17.63
C ALA A 40 -3.01 -6.06 17.67
N PRO A 41 -2.44 -6.83 16.73
CA PRO A 41 -2.58 -8.27 16.75
C PRO A 41 -1.80 -8.86 17.92
N ALA A 42 -2.35 -9.89 18.56
CA ALA A 42 -1.64 -10.61 19.61
C ALA A 42 -0.52 -11.48 19.03
N ALA A 43 0.51 -11.78 19.84
CA ALA A 43 1.45 -12.84 19.50
C ALA A 43 0.70 -14.16 19.29
N GLY A 44 1.10 -14.94 18.29
CA GLY A 44 0.44 -16.18 17.87
C GLY A 44 -0.71 -15.99 16.89
N THR A 45 -1.12 -14.74 16.59
CA THR A 45 -2.12 -14.44 15.54
C THR A 45 -1.74 -15.13 14.24
N ARG A 46 -2.67 -15.90 13.67
CA ARG A 46 -2.48 -16.56 12.37
C ARG A 46 -2.47 -15.51 11.27
N ILE A 47 -1.49 -15.61 10.39
CA ILE A 47 -1.34 -14.71 9.27
C ILE A 47 -1.10 -15.47 7.97
N VAL A 48 -1.34 -14.77 6.87
CA VAL A 48 -0.94 -15.12 5.52
C VAL A 48 -0.03 -14.00 5.01
N CYS A 49 1.14 -14.36 4.49
CA CYS A 49 2.02 -13.45 3.75
C CYS A 49 1.80 -13.70 2.25
N ILE A 50 1.58 -12.63 1.49
CA ILE A 50 1.31 -12.71 0.04
C ILE A 50 2.39 -11.87 -0.65
N GLY A 51 3.32 -12.50 -1.35
CA GLY A 51 4.45 -11.79 -1.94
C GLY A 51 4.86 -12.35 -3.29
N GLN A 52 5.73 -11.61 -3.97
CA GLN A 52 6.33 -12.02 -5.23
C GLN A 52 7.81 -12.32 -4.98
N PRO A 53 8.20 -13.58 -4.83
CA PRO A 53 9.62 -13.92 -4.71
C PRO A 53 10.39 -13.56 -5.99
N GLY A 54 11.68 -13.33 -5.84
CA GLY A 54 12.61 -13.12 -6.93
C GLY A 54 12.66 -14.32 -7.87
N ALA A 55 12.73 -14.02 -9.17
CA ALA A 55 12.89 -15.04 -10.21
C ALA A 55 14.32 -15.60 -10.25
N ASP A 56 15.30 -14.89 -9.70
CA ASP A 56 16.68 -15.33 -9.58
C ASP A 56 16.91 -16.01 -8.23
N ASP A 57 17.55 -17.17 -8.27
CA ASP A 57 17.93 -17.92 -7.08
C ASP A 57 19.24 -17.34 -6.54
N LEU A 58 19.13 -16.49 -5.53
CA LEU A 58 20.24 -15.82 -4.87
C LEU A 58 20.93 -16.71 -3.81
N GLU A 59 20.42 -17.91 -3.55
CA GLU A 59 21.04 -18.88 -2.63
C GLU A 59 21.88 -19.91 -3.39
N ALA A 60 21.61 -20.15 -4.67
CA ALA A 60 22.38 -21.05 -5.49
C ALA A 60 23.62 -20.36 -6.12
N PRO A 61 24.73 -21.11 -6.32
CA PRO A 61 25.83 -20.60 -7.12
C PRO A 61 25.42 -20.43 -8.60
N GLY A 62 25.75 -19.26 -9.15
CA GLY A 62 25.47 -18.87 -10.54
C GLY A 62 24.09 -18.23 -10.73
N ASN A 63 23.76 -17.84 -11.96
CA ASN A 63 22.50 -17.16 -12.28
C ASN A 63 21.37 -18.17 -12.53
N LYS A 64 21.01 -18.95 -11.51
CA LYS A 64 19.89 -19.90 -11.61
C LYS A 64 18.56 -19.18 -11.42
N LYS A 65 17.50 -19.73 -12.04
CA LYS A 65 16.13 -19.27 -11.85
C LYS A 65 15.45 -20.08 -10.75
N THR A 66 14.61 -19.42 -9.97
CA THR A 66 13.70 -20.08 -9.06
C THR A 66 12.57 -20.75 -9.84
N ALA A 67 11.88 -21.70 -9.20
CA ALA A 67 10.67 -22.34 -9.75
C ALA A 67 9.40 -21.82 -9.07
N TYR A 68 9.48 -20.66 -8.40
CA TYR A 68 8.36 -20.08 -7.68
C TYR A 68 7.29 -19.56 -8.64
N ALA A 69 6.04 -19.55 -8.17
CA ALA A 69 4.97 -18.87 -8.87
C ALA A 69 5.19 -17.34 -8.85
N LEU A 70 4.46 -16.63 -9.71
CA LEU A 70 4.50 -15.16 -9.73
C LEU A 70 4.09 -14.57 -8.37
N VAL A 71 3.12 -15.19 -7.70
CA VAL A 71 2.70 -14.83 -6.35
C VAL A 71 2.77 -16.09 -5.49
N GLU A 72 3.50 -16.01 -4.39
CA GLU A 72 3.53 -17.03 -3.37
C GLU A 72 2.69 -16.60 -2.16
N VAL A 73 2.01 -17.58 -1.58
CA VAL A 73 1.15 -17.40 -0.41
C VAL A 73 1.62 -18.34 0.68
N SER A 74 2.10 -17.78 1.78
CA SER A 74 2.62 -18.55 2.90
C SER A 74 1.84 -18.29 4.18
N ALA A 75 1.47 -19.37 4.88
CA ALA A 75 0.83 -19.27 6.17
C ALA A 75 1.88 -19.20 7.29
N GLY A 76 1.56 -18.48 8.36
CA GLY A 76 2.39 -18.41 9.55
C GLY A 76 1.68 -17.76 10.73
N ARG A 77 2.46 -17.29 11.68
CA ARG A 77 2.03 -16.63 12.90
C ARG A 77 2.92 -15.44 13.21
N LEU A 78 2.33 -14.42 13.81
CA LEU A 78 3.10 -13.35 14.43
C LEU A 78 3.81 -13.89 15.68
N ARG A 79 5.07 -13.49 15.84
CA ARG A 79 5.91 -13.81 17.00
C ARG A 79 6.03 -12.62 17.96
N GLY A 80 5.18 -11.60 17.77
CA GLY A 80 5.19 -10.35 18.53
C GLY A 80 6.22 -9.34 18.03
N LEU A 81 6.39 -8.26 18.76
CA LEU A 81 7.42 -7.26 18.49
C LEU A 81 8.76 -7.68 19.10
N VAL A 82 9.86 -7.10 18.62
CA VAL A 82 11.16 -7.14 19.32
C VAL A 82 11.00 -6.45 20.69
N PRO A 83 11.35 -7.11 21.81
CA PRO A 83 11.19 -6.53 23.14
C PRO A 83 11.93 -5.20 23.30
N GLY A 84 11.23 -4.17 23.77
CA GLY A 84 11.80 -2.84 24.04
C GLY A 84 12.09 -2.00 22.79
N ALA A 85 11.84 -2.51 21.59
CA ALA A 85 12.02 -1.74 20.35
C ALA A 85 10.87 -0.73 20.15
N ASP A 86 11.19 0.41 19.54
CA ASP A 86 10.18 1.39 19.12
C ASP A 86 9.42 0.84 17.91
N PRO A 87 8.08 0.67 17.97
CA PRO A 87 7.28 0.21 16.84
C PRO A 87 7.39 1.08 15.58
N GLN A 88 7.79 2.36 15.73
CA GLN A 88 7.96 3.32 14.64
C GLN A 88 9.36 3.28 14.01
N ASP A 89 10.29 2.51 14.56
CA ASP A 89 11.65 2.38 14.04
C ASP A 89 11.88 1.01 13.41
N ASN A 90 11.92 0.98 12.09
CA ASN A 90 12.12 -0.19 11.25
C ASN A 90 13.27 0.02 10.26
N ALA A 91 14.17 0.98 10.51
CA ALA A 91 15.22 1.39 9.57
C ALA A 91 16.24 0.28 9.25
N GLU A 92 16.41 -0.66 10.18
CA GLU A 92 17.30 -1.81 10.04
C GLU A 92 16.50 -3.03 9.52
N ILE A 93 16.22 -4.02 10.36
CA ILE A 93 15.57 -5.28 9.97
C ILE A 93 14.03 -5.24 10.12
N GLY A 94 13.50 -4.26 10.85
CA GLY A 94 12.09 -4.19 11.26
C GLY A 94 11.80 -4.87 12.61
N VAL A 95 10.74 -4.44 13.28
CA VAL A 95 10.47 -4.83 14.68
C VAL A 95 9.33 -5.84 14.86
N LEU A 96 8.48 -6.03 13.85
CA LEU A 96 7.43 -7.05 13.87
C LEU A 96 8.01 -8.40 13.45
N LYS A 97 7.93 -9.42 14.32
CA LYS A 97 8.40 -10.77 14.01
C LYS A 97 7.28 -11.69 13.50
N HIS A 98 7.58 -12.56 12.54
CA HIS A 98 6.69 -13.63 12.09
C HIS A 98 7.43 -14.88 11.61
N ASP A 99 6.70 -15.99 11.45
CA ASP A 99 7.27 -17.26 10.95
C ASP A 99 6.74 -17.71 9.58
N ALA A 100 5.86 -16.91 8.94
CA ALA A 100 5.47 -17.12 7.55
C ALA A 100 6.71 -17.12 6.64
N TRP A 101 6.77 -18.05 5.70
CA TRP A 101 7.90 -18.20 4.76
C TRP A 101 7.99 -17.00 3.82
N THR A 102 9.21 -16.53 3.56
CA THR A 102 9.51 -15.47 2.60
C THR A 102 10.84 -15.78 1.91
N TYR A 103 11.09 -15.06 0.81
CA TYR A 103 12.33 -15.10 0.04
C TYR A 103 12.67 -13.68 -0.42
N TRP A 104 13.87 -13.48 -0.97
CA TRP A 104 14.23 -12.25 -1.68
C TRP A 104 13.10 -11.82 -2.63
N GLY A 105 12.73 -10.54 -2.62
CA GLY A 105 11.57 -10.02 -3.38
C GLY A 105 10.28 -9.87 -2.57
N HIS A 106 10.18 -10.47 -1.38
CA HIS A 106 8.99 -10.31 -0.52
C HIS A 106 8.91 -8.97 0.23
N SER A 107 9.92 -8.11 0.18
CA SER A 107 9.89 -6.82 0.89
C SER A 107 8.69 -5.98 0.44
N GLY A 108 7.88 -5.52 1.41
CA GLY A 108 6.60 -4.85 1.19
C GLY A 108 5.40 -5.78 1.09
N ALA A 109 5.56 -7.11 1.18
CA ALA A 109 4.46 -8.06 1.15
C ALA A 109 3.51 -7.88 2.35
N PRO A 110 2.18 -7.84 2.14
CA PRO A 110 1.22 -7.74 3.24
C PRO A 110 1.24 -8.98 4.13
N LEU A 111 1.24 -8.74 5.44
CA LEU A 111 0.93 -9.73 6.47
C LEU A 111 -0.54 -9.56 6.85
N VAL A 112 -1.37 -10.51 6.44
CA VAL A 112 -2.83 -10.45 6.55
C VAL A 112 -3.29 -11.41 7.64
N ARG A 113 -4.13 -10.96 8.57
CA ARG A 113 -4.72 -11.83 9.59
C ARG A 113 -5.67 -12.83 8.92
N ALA A 114 -5.44 -14.12 9.19
CA ALA A 114 -6.14 -15.19 8.50
C ALA A 114 -7.65 -15.26 8.82
N ASP A 115 -8.07 -14.71 9.96
CA ASP A 115 -9.45 -14.83 10.43
C ASP A 115 -10.41 -13.85 9.75
N ASP A 116 -9.95 -12.65 9.40
CA ASP A 116 -10.80 -11.55 8.90
C ASP A 116 -10.20 -10.78 7.72
N GLY A 117 -9.00 -11.16 7.26
CA GLY A 117 -8.37 -10.51 6.13
C GLY A 117 -7.78 -9.12 6.45
N ALA A 118 -7.66 -8.72 7.71
CA ALA A 118 -7.11 -7.41 8.06
C ALA A 118 -5.58 -7.34 7.91
N LEU A 119 -5.05 -6.24 7.39
CA LEU A 119 -3.61 -5.99 7.32
C LEU A 119 -3.06 -5.74 8.74
N VAL A 120 -2.07 -6.52 9.15
CA VAL A 120 -1.46 -6.45 10.48
C VAL A 120 0.02 -6.05 10.47
N GLY A 121 0.63 -6.00 9.29
CA GLY A 121 1.98 -5.51 9.07
C GLY A 121 2.42 -5.71 7.61
N LEU A 122 3.64 -5.31 7.30
CA LEU A 122 4.31 -5.61 6.03
C LEU A 122 5.59 -6.38 6.32
N HIS A 123 5.92 -7.38 5.52
CA HIS A 123 7.24 -8.01 5.55
C HIS A 123 8.30 -7.01 5.06
N SER A 124 9.47 -6.98 5.71
CA SER A 124 10.61 -6.19 5.24
C SER A 124 11.79 -7.11 4.93
N SER A 125 12.27 -7.86 5.91
CA SER A 125 13.50 -8.66 5.81
C SER A 125 13.49 -9.86 6.76
N TRP A 126 14.61 -10.57 6.87
CA TRP A 126 14.81 -11.65 7.82
C TRP A 126 16.22 -11.62 8.41
N ASP A 127 16.35 -12.19 9.60
CA ASP A 127 17.60 -12.39 10.30
C ASP A 127 18.29 -13.63 9.71
N ASP A 128 19.51 -13.45 9.21
CA ASP A 128 20.28 -14.47 8.50
C ASP A 128 20.90 -15.52 9.43
N GLU A 129 21.08 -15.21 10.71
CA GLU A 129 21.59 -16.15 11.71
C GLU A 129 20.48 -17.06 12.27
N THR A 130 19.30 -16.51 12.52
CA THR A 130 18.19 -17.21 13.20
C THR A 130 17.06 -17.63 12.25
N GLY A 131 17.01 -17.06 11.04
CA GLY A 131 15.92 -17.23 10.09
C GLY A 131 14.61 -16.59 10.53
N MET A 132 14.61 -15.73 11.56
CA MET A 132 13.41 -15.01 12.00
C MET A 132 13.02 -13.97 10.96
N ARG A 133 11.72 -13.87 10.62
CA ARG A 133 11.26 -12.88 9.65
C ARG A 133 10.77 -11.64 10.38
N HIS A 134 11.10 -10.50 9.81
CA HIS A 134 10.84 -9.20 10.37
C HIS A 134 10.04 -8.31 9.41
N GLY A 135 9.47 -7.25 9.95
CA GLY A 135 8.58 -6.39 9.21
C GLY A 135 8.14 -5.16 9.97
N VAL A 136 7.31 -4.36 9.29
CA VAL A 136 6.75 -3.11 9.78
C VAL A 136 5.39 -3.39 10.45
N PRO A 137 5.18 -3.02 11.72
CA PRO A 137 3.92 -3.26 12.41
C PRO A 137 2.81 -2.30 11.97
N HIS A 138 1.55 -2.76 12.06
CA HIS A 138 0.38 -1.93 11.69
C HIS A 138 0.34 -0.52 12.30
N VAL A 139 0.90 -0.30 13.51
CA VAL A 139 0.94 1.04 14.13
C VAL A 139 1.84 2.03 13.39
N ALA A 140 2.94 1.56 12.79
CA ALA A 140 3.82 2.40 11.98
C ALA A 140 3.18 2.71 10.63
N ILE A 141 2.52 1.71 10.03
CA ILE A 141 1.73 1.88 8.80
C ILE A 141 0.62 2.90 9.03
N ARG A 142 -0.12 2.78 10.13
CA ARG A 142 -1.20 3.71 10.51
C ARG A 142 -0.70 5.14 10.60
N ALA A 143 0.34 5.38 11.40
CA ALA A 143 0.91 6.70 11.60
C ALA A 143 1.40 7.30 10.27
N PHE A 144 2.13 6.51 9.46
CA PHE A 144 2.60 6.94 8.15
C PHE A 144 1.45 7.32 7.19
N LEU A 145 0.36 6.54 7.18
CA LEU A 145 -0.80 6.85 6.36
C LEU A 145 -1.57 8.07 6.87
N GLU A 146 -1.74 8.23 8.18
CA GLU A 146 -2.39 9.42 8.78
C GLU A 146 -1.59 10.71 8.50
N GLU A 147 -0.27 10.64 8.45
CA GLU A 147 0.63 11.77 8.14
C GLU A 147 0.60 12.19 6.66
N HIS A 148 0.27 11.27 5.75
CA HIS A 148 0.54 11.46 4.32
C HIS A 148 -0.61 11.17 3.36
N MET A 149 -1.65 10.46 3.79
CA MET A 149 -2.86 10.37 2.98
C MET A 149 -3.57 11.72 2.99
N PRO A 150 -4.01 12.21 1.82
CA PRO A 150 -4.93 13.33 1.81
C PRO A 150 -6.19 12.95 2.61
N PRO A 151 -6.85 13.90 3.29
CA PRO A 151 -8.14 13.65 3.90
C PRO A 151 -9.06 13.05 2.83
N LEU A 152 -9.82 12.02 3.20
CA LEU A 152 -10.91 11.54 2.35
C LEU A 152 -11.83 12.74 2.15
N VAL A 153 -11.81 13.30 0.94
CA VAL A 153 -12.76 14.32 0.54
C VAL A 153 -14.06 13.54 0.41
N GLU A 154 -14.97 13.69 1.37
CA GLU A 154 -16.35 13.30 1.11
C GLU A 154 -16.79 14.11 -0.10
N GLU A 155 -17.19 13.44 -1.18
CA GLU A 155 -17.80 14.11 -2.33
C GLU A 155 -19.17 14.64 -1.89
N GLY A 156 -19.13 15.78 -1.19
CA GLY A 156 -20.28 16.61 -0.87
C GLY A 156 -20.62 17.47 -2.08
N GLU A 157 -21.68 17.06 -2.75
CA GLU A 157 -22.71 17.89 -3.40
C GLU A 157 -22.25 19.18 -4.11
N GLY A 158 -22.44 19.17 -5.43
CA GLY A 158 -23.02 20.31 -6.13
C GLY A 158 -22.03 21.30 -6.77
N LEU A 159 -22.04 21.31 -8.10
CA LEU A 159 -21.66 22.47 -8.89
C LEU A 159 -22.35 23.73 -8.32
N VAL A 160 -21.57 24.65 -7.79
CA VAL A 160 -21.98 26.05 -7.69
C VAL A 160 -21.06 26.86 -8.57
N ASN A 161 -21.60 27.23 -9.74
CA ASN A 161 -21.11 28.32 -10.57
C ASN A 161 -20.84 29.54 -9.69
N ARG A 162 -19.57 29.85 -9.42
CA ARG A 162 -19.20 31.20 -8.99
C ARG A 162 -19.14 32.10 -10.22
N ALA A 163 -20.30 32.60 -10.62
CA ALA A 163 -20.38 33.83 -11.36
C ALA A 163 -19.87 34.97 -10.44
N THR A 164 -18.83 35.65 -10.87
CA THR A 164 -18.30 36.89 -10.29
C THR A 164 -19.31 38.04 -10.43
N PRO A 165 -19.48 38.91 -9.43
CA PRO A 165 -20.09 40.22 -9.63
C PRO A 165 -19.00 41.30 -9.78
N GLY A 166 -19.00 41.96 -10.93
CA GLY A 166 -18.63 43.38 -11.01
C GLY A 166 -17.35 43.75 -11.77
N SER A 167 -17.49 44.01 -13.07
CA SER A 167 -16.97 45.25 -13.68
C SER A 167 -17.76 45.58 -14.94
N ARG A 168 -18.07 46.87 -15.08
CA ARG A 168 -18.88 47.48 -16.15
C ARG A 168 -18.05 47.69 -17.42
N GLU A 169 -18.81 47.99 -18.50
CA GLU A 169 -18.42 48.54 -19.82
C GLU A 169 -18.00 47.49 -20.87
N ALA A 170 -18.45 47.49 -22.13
CA ALA A 170 -19.36 48.35 -22.89
C ALA A 170 -19.72 47.67 -24.25
N ARG A 171 -20.92 47.99 -24.75
CA ARG A 171 -21.36 48.08 -26.17
C ARG A 171 -21.65 46.82 -27.03
N GLU A 172 -22.94 46.71 -27.35
CA GLU A 172 -23.58 46.42 -28.65
C GLU A 172 -22.72 45.92 -29.83
N ASN A 173 -23.05 44.74 -30.37
CA ASN A 173 -23.89 44.63 -31.57
C ASN A 173 -24.19 43.16 -31.92
N GLY A 174 -25.36 42.95 -32.52
CA GLY A 174 -25.97 41.64 -32.77
C GLY A 174 -25.26 40.74 -33.78
N GLY A 175 -25.62 39.45 -33.72
CA GLY A 175 -25.18 38.44 -34.69
C GLY A 175 -25.56 37.04 -34.23
N VAL A 176 -26.61 36.48 -34.84
CA VAL A 176 -27.01 35.06 -34.75
C VAL A 176 -25.93 34.19 -35.42
N SER A 177 -25.55 33.04 -34.82
CA SER A 177 -25.45 31.72 -35.50
C SER A 177 -24.64 30.66 -34.69
N LEU A 178 -25.35 29.64 -34.20
CA LEU A 178 -25.21 28.20 -34.52
C LEU A 178 -23.83 27.54 -34.82
N ILE A 179 -23.62 26.39 -34.13
CA ILE A 179 -22.99 25.10 -34.54
C ILE A 179 -21.65 24.69 -33.86
N SER A 180 -21.78 23.62 -33.07
CA SER A 180 -21.01 22.35 -33.05
C SER A 180 -19.54 22.32 -33.52
N ARG A 181 -18.65 21.87 -32.62
CA ARG A 181 -17.93 20.59 -32.67
C ARG A 181 -17.24 20.33 -31.35
#